data_AF-A0A2J9IJ63-F1
#
_entry.id   AF-A0A2J9IJ63-F1
#
_cell.length_a   1.000
_cell.length_b   1.000
_cell.length_c   1.000
_cell.angle_alpha   90.00
_cell.angle_beta   90.00
_cell.angle_gamma   90.00
#
_symmetry.space_group_name_H-M   'P 1'
#
loop_
_entity.id
_entity.type
_entity.pdbx_description
1 polymer ?
#
loop_
_entity_poly.entity_id
_entity_poly.type
_entity_poly.pdbx_seq_one_letter_code
_entity_poly.pdbx_strand_id
1 'polypeptide(L)'
;MTMETTDAAVARPERADSKTSDASTNERAPGTSAKKDPEPERTGRQHWSYAAAALAYLVAPFVIGLALPAASATLALLFLLPSAALMLGLADGLVFRTTWAFPILTAILCLIGLLVYTNDGTWIYALGVLALTRVGTALGGRRRTKG
;
A
#
# COMPACT_ATOMS: atom_id res chain seq x y z
N MET A 1 -8.06 -85.88 -45.84
CA MET A 1 -8.17 -85.43 -44.45
C MET A 1 -9.11 -84.25 -44.45
N THR A 2 -10.43 -84.44 -44.39
CA THR A 2 -11.26 -84.62 -43.17
C THR A 2 -11.02 -83.50 -42.17
N MET A 3 -11.99 -82.81 -41.62
CA MET A 3 -13.47 -82.86 -41.63
C MET A 3 -13.84 -81.69 -40.69
N GLU A 4 -14.93 -80.98 -41.00
CA GLU A 4 -15.98 -80.59 -40.01
C GLU A 4 -15.58 -79.69 -38.81
N THR A 5 -16.43 -78.94 -38.10
CA THR A 5 -17.86 -78.58 -38.09
C THR A 5 -17.98 -77.47 -37.02
N THR A 6 -18.81 -76.44 -37.24
CA THR A 6 -20.06 -76.17 -36.47
C THR A 6 -19.81 -75.57 -35.08
N ASP A 7 -20.09 -74.28 -34.83
CA ASP A 7 -21.40 -73.62 -34.63
C ASP A 7 -21.73 -73.44 -33.13
N ALA A 8 -22.40 -72.32 -32.86
CA ALA A 8 -23.32 -72.00 -31.77
C ALA A 8 -23.02 -72.41 -30.31
N ALA A 9 -23.06 -71.40 -29.42
CA ALA A 9 -24.00 -71.29 -28.28
C ALA A 9 -23.44 -70.26 -27.29
N VAL A 10 -24.00 -69.05 -27.21
CA VAL A 10 -25.10 -68.68 -26.29
C VAL A 10 -24.82 -69.06 -24.84
N ALA A 11 -24.46 -68.07 -24.04
CA ALA A 11 -24.89 -67.97 -22.64
C ALA A 11 -24.79 -66.52 -22.16
N ARG A 12 -25.94 -65.87 -21.95
CA ARG A 12 -26.09 -64.70 -21.10
C ARG A 12 -27.08 -65.06 -20.00
N PRO A 13 -26.66 -64.93 -18.74
CA PRO A 13 -27.47 -64.31 -17.69
C PRO A 13 -26.59 -63.23 -17.01
N GLU A 14 -27.02 -62.26 -16.21
CA GLU A 14 -28.29 -61.74 -15.72
C GLU A 14 -27.91 -60.42 -15.01
N ARG A 15 -28.87 -59.50 -14.87
CA ARG A 15 -28.73 -58.17 -14.25
C ARG A 15 -28.22 -58.23 -12.80
N ALA A 16 -27.51 -57.21 -12.35
CA ALA A 16 -28.00 -56.23 -11.36
C ALA A 16 -26.93 -55.20 -10.94
N ASP A 17 -27.30 -53.93 -11.11
CA ASP A 17 -27.06 -52.79 -10.21
C ASP A 17 -25.67 -52.52 -9.63
N SER A 18 -25.07 -51.40 -10.06
CA SER A 18 -24.98 -50.24 -9.15
C SER A 18 -24.67 -48.95 -9.91
N LYS A 19 -25.35 -47.89 -9.46
CA LYS A 19 -25.14 -46.46 -9.73
C LYS A 19 -23.63 -46.13 -9.71
N THR A 20 -23.10 -45.26 -10.56
CA THR A 20 -23.36 -43.82 -10.49
C THR A 20 -22.91 -43.15 -11.78
N SER A 21 -23.82 -42.33 -12.31
CA SER A 21 -23.55 -41.30 -13.31
C SER A 21 -22.59 -40.27 -12.71
N ASP A 22 -21.36 -40.22 -13.20
CA ASP A 22 -20.58 -38.97 -13.15
C ASP A 22 -20.39 -38.48 -14.58
N ALA A 23 -21.34 -37.62 -14.94
CA ALA A 23 -21.31 -36.79 -16.11
C ALA A 23 -20.05 -35.91 -16.09
N SER A 24 -19.47 -35.75 -17.28
CA SER A 24 -18.47 -34.75 -17.61
C SER A 24 -18.77 -33.39 -16.95
N THR A 25 -17.84 -32.85 -16.17
CA THR A 25 -17.77 -31.40 -15.93
C THR A 25 -16.31 -31.01 -15.62
N ASN A 26 -15.63 -30.60 -16.69
CA ASN A 26 -14.81 -29.38 -16.72
C ASN A 26 -13.65 -29.29 -15.70
N GLU A 27 -12.56 -30.01 -15.94
CA GLU A 27 -11.24 -29.64 -15.42
C GLU A 27 -10.79 -28.32 -16.06
N ARG A 28 -11.06 -27.21 -15.38
CA ARG A 28 -10.47 -25.91 -15.71
C ARG A 28 -9.48 -25.51 -14.61
N ALA A 29 -8.21 -25.83 -14.84
CA ALA A 29 -7.08 -25.09 -14.29
C ALA A 29 -6.08 -24.87 -15.45
N PRO A 30 -5.29 -23.78 -15.49
CA PRO A 30 -4.98 -22.86 -14.40
C PRO A 30 -5.29 -21.39 -14.76
N GLY A 31 -5.83 -20.63 -13.81
CA GLY A 31 -5.79 -19.18 -13.89
C GLY A 31 -4.34 -18.72 -13.82
N THR A 32 -3.78 -18.34 -14.96
CA THR A 32 -2.56 -17.54 -15.04
C THR A 32 -2.74 -16.36 -14.09
N SER A 33 -2.05 -16.38 -12.95
CA SER A 33 -1.93 -15.19 -12.11
C SER A 33 -1.35 -14.13 -13.01
N ALA A 34 -2.13 -13.08 -13.28
CA ALA A 34 -1.65 -11.91 -13.98
C ALA A 34 -0.39 -11.45 -13.24
N LYS A 35 0.78 -11.64 -13.84
CA LYS A 35 2.03 -11.02 -13.40
C LYS A 35 1.73 -9.53 -13.41
N LYS A 36 1.45 -8.96 -12.23
CA LYS A 36 1.36 -7.52 -12.07
C LYS A 36 2.76 -7.04 -12.40
N ASP A 37 2.93 -6.39 -13.56
CA ASP A 37 4.21 -5.80 -13.92
C ASP A 37 4.73 -5.01 -12.71
N PRO A 38 6.01 -5.17 -12.33
CA PRO A 38 6.54 -4.52 -11.15
C PRO A 38 6.30 -3.02 -11.28
N GLU A 39 5.44 -2.50 -10.41
CA GLU A 39 5.16 -1.07 -10.34
C GLU A 39 6.50 -0.34 -10.18
N PRO A 40 6.79 0.69 -11.01
CA PRO A 40 8.11 1.30 -11.03
C PRO A 40 8.52 1.74 -9.62
N GLU A 41 9.70 1.28 -9.21
CA GLU A 41 10.30 1.57 -7.91
C GLU A 41 10.80 3.02 -7.86
N ARG A 42 10.87 3.62 -6.67
CA ARG A 42 11.40 4.99 -6.53
C ARG A 42 12.85 5.03 -7.00
N THR A 43 13.17 5.90 -7.95
CA THR A 43 14.57 6.17 -8.30
C THR A 43 15.26 6.84 -7.11
N GLY A 44 16.57 6.63 -6.88
CA GLY A 44 17.28 7.17 -5.71
C GLY A 44 17.05 8.66 -5.44
N ARG A 45 16.95 9.48 -6.50
CA ARG A 45 16.62 10.91 -6.43
C ARG A 45 15.21 11.24 -5.91
N GLN A 46 14.26 10.32 -5.97
CA GLN A 46 12.87 10.50 -5.53
C GLN A 46 12.67 10.24 -4.02
N HIS A 47 13.72 9.84 -3.29
CA HIS A 47 13.67 9.65 -1.83
C HIS A 47 13.84 10.96 -1.04
N TRP A 48 14.07 12.08 -1.73
CA TRP A 48 14.28 13.39 -1.10
C TRP A 48 13.10 13.81 -0.20
N SER A 49 11.87 13.41 -0.53
CA SER A 49 10.68 13.76 0.26
C SER A 49 10.72 13.13 1.66
N TYR A 50 11.27 11.92 1.79
CA TYR A 50 11.47 11.27 3.09
C TYR A 50 12.53 12.00 3.92
N ALA A 51 13.64 12.40 3.29
CA ALA A 51 14.67 13.19 3.96
C ALA A 51 14.12 14.55 4.41
N ALA A 52 13.32 15.20 3.56
CA ALA A 52 12.69 16.48 3.88
C ALA A 52 11.66 16.34 5.02
N ALA A 53 10.90 15.24 5.06
CA ALA A 53 10.01 14.94 6.19
C ALA A 53 10.80 14.71 7.49
N ALA A 54 11.88 13.93 7.46
CA ALA A 54 12.73 13.73 8.62
C ALA A 54 13.32 15.06 9.13
N LEU A 55 13.77 15.93 8.22
CA LEU A 55 14.26 17.26 8.57
C LEU A 55 13.15 18.09 9.23
N ALA A 56 11.96 18.12 8.64
CA ALA A 56 10.84 18.94 9.12
C ALA A 56 10.31 18.50 10.49
N TYR A 57 10.32 17.20 10.80
CA TYR A 57 9.70 16.67 12.02
C TYR A 57 10.68 16.25 13.11
N LEU A 58 11.96 16.01 12.79
CA LEU A 58 12.97 15.63 13.79
C LEU A 58 14.01 16.73 14.03
N VAL A 59 14.40 17.47 12.99
CA VAL A 59 15.47 18.47 13.09
C VAL A 59 14.92 19.87 13.34
N ALA A 60 13.91 20.29 12.58
CA ALA A 60 13.33 21.62 12.73
C ALA A 60 12.78 21.90 14.14
N PRO A 61 12.07 20.96 14.82
CA PRO A 61 11.61 21.19 16.19
C PRO A 61 12.74 21.39 17.19
N PHE A 62 13.83 20.64 17.04
CA PHE A 62 15.03 20.80 17.86
C PHE A 62 15.65 22.18 17.67
N VAL A 63 15.87 22.60 16.42
CA VAL A 63 16.44 23.92 16.09
C VAL A 63 15.54 25.05 16.60
N ILE A 64 14.22 24.94 16.42
CA ILE A 64 13.24 25.91 16.93
C ILE A 64 13.30 26.01 18.45
N GLY A 65 13.37 24.88 19.15
CA GLY A 65 13.48 24.84 20.61
C GLY A 65 14.77 25.46 21.15
N LEU A 66 15.87 25.41 20.39
CA LEU A 66 17.13 26.06 20.75
C LEU A 66 17.15 27.56 20.42
N ALA A 67 16.46 27.97 19.35
CA ALA A 67 16.57 29.33 18.82
C ALA A 67 15.52 30.30 19.38
N LEU A 68 14.37 29.80 19.87
CA LEU A 68 13.23 30.64 20.26
C LEU A 68 12.84 30.43 21.73
N PRO A 69 12.33 31.48 22.40
CA PRO A 69 11.66 31.33 23.69
C PRO A 69 10.45 30.39 23.59
N ALA A 70 10.11 29.71 24.68
CA ALA A 70 9.10 28.65 24.72
C ALA A 70 7.77 29.03 24.03
N ALA A 71 7.19 30.20 24.34
CA ALA A 71 5.93 30.63 23.73
C ALA A 71 6.03 30.82 22.20
N SER A 72 7.15 31.36 21.72
CA SER A 72 7.39 31.55 20.28
C SER A 72 7.68 30.23 19.57
N ALA A 73 8.42 29.32 20.22
CA ALA A 73 8.66 27.98 19.73
C ALA A 73 7.36 27.18 19.56
N THR A 74 6.44 27.28 20.54
CA THR A 74 5.11 26.65 20.44
C THR A 74 4.32 27.17 19.24
N LEU A 75 4.25 28.49 19.06
CA LEU A 75 3.56 29.06 17.90
C LEU A 75 4.22 28.63 16.58
N ALA A 76 5.56 28.67 16.51
CA ALA A 76 6.29 28.24 15.32
C ALA A 76 5.98 26.78 14.96
N LEU A 77 5.93 25.88 15.95
CA LEU A 77 5.58 24.47 15.74
C LEU A 77 4.13 24.30 15.29
N LEU A 78 3.17 25.02 15.89
CA LEU A 78 1.77 24.97 15.48
C LEU A 78 1.55 25.38 14.02
N PHE A 79 2.37 26.28 13.48
CA PHE A 79 2.37 26.59 12.05
C PHE A 79 3.17 25.60 11.22
N LEU A 80 4.33 25.17 11.70
CA LEU A 80 5.23 24.25 10.99
C LEU A 80 4.55 22.92 10.70
N LEU A 81 3.96 22.27 11.72
CA LEU A 81 3.40 20.92 11.59
C LEU A 81 2.41 20.78 10.43
N PRO A 82 1.31 21.57 10.38
CA PRO A 82 0.33 21.47 9.31
C PRO A 82 0.85 21.98 7.97
N SER A 83 1.68 23.03 7.97
CA SER A 83 2.23 23.60 6.73
C SER A 83 3.21 22.64 6.07
N ALA A 84 4.13 22.06 6.84
CA ALA A 84 5.05 21.04 6.37
C ALA A 84 4.28 19.81 5.86
N ALA A 85 3.27 19.34 6.59
CA ALA A 85 2.48 18.17 6.19
C ALA A 85 1.84 18.36 4.81
N LEU A 86 1.16 19.50 4.63
CA LEU A 86 0.49 19.81 3.38
C LEU A 86 1.48 20.01 2.23
N MET A 87 2.56 20.77 2.45
CA MET A 87 3.55 21.11 1.41
C MET A 87 4.39 19.90 0.99
N LEU A 88 4.87 19.12 1.96
CA LEU A 88 5.60 17.88 1.69
C LEU A 88 4.70 16.86 1.00
N GLY A 89 3.44 16.73 1.45
CA GLY A 89 2.47 15.89 0.77
C GLY A 89 2.25 16.34 -0.68
N LEU A 90 2.04 17.63 -0.90
CA LEU A 90 1.85 18.20 -2.24
C LEU A 90 3.06 17.92 -3.13
N ALA A 91 4.27 18.19 -2.65
CA ALA A 91 5.50 17.99 -3.39
C ALA A 91 5.75 16.50 -3.70
N ASP A 92 5.53 15.61 -2.73
CA ASP A 92 5.66 14.16 -2.94
C ASP A 92 4.65 13.66 -3.99
N GLY A 93 3.40 14.13 -3.95
CA GLY A 93 2.38 13.79 -4.95
C GLY A 93 2.65 14.36 -6.34
N LEU A 94 3.35 15.51 -6.43
CA LEU A 94 3.76 16.08 -7.72
C LEU A 94 4.91 15.28 -8.35
N VAL A 95 5.83 14.77 -7.52
CA VAL A 95 7.03 14.05 -8.00
C VAL A 95 6.78 12.55 -8.18
N PHE A 96 5.93 11.94 -7.35
CA PHE A 96 5.72 10.50 -7.29
C PHE A 96 4.23 10.11 -7.30
N ARG A 97 3.94 8.81 -7.45
CA ARG A 97 2.55 8.32 -7.35
C ARG A 97 1.99 8.52 -5.93
N THR A 98 0.72 8.89 -5.85
CA THR A 98 -0.01 9.00 -4.57
C THR A 98 -0.09 7.63 -3.91
N THR A 99 0.64 7.45 -2.80
CA THR A 99 0.69 6.21 -2.02
C THR A 99 0.44 6.51 -0.55
N TRP A 100 0.08 5.46 0.21
CA TRP A 100 -0.10 5.57 1.66
C TRP A 100 1.20 5.53 2.46
N ALA A 101 2.28 5.01 1.86
CA ALA A 101 3.57 4.89 2.54
C ALA A 101 4.10 6.24 3.00
N PHE A 102 4.05 7.27 2.16
CA PHE A 102 4.57 8.60 2.50
C PHE A 102 3.79 9.29 3.64
N PRO A 103 2.45 9.40 3.60
CA PRO A 103 1.67 9.93 4.72
C PRO A 103 1.90 9.18 6.04
N ILE A 104 1.94 7.84 6.00
CA ILE A 104 2.14 7.02 7.20
C ILE A 104 3.52 7.27 7.79
N LEU A 105 4.57 7.21 6.96
CA LEU A 105 5.94 7.43 7.41
C LEU A 105 6.15 8.84 7.96
N THR A 106 5.55 9.84 7.32
CA THR A 106 5.58 11.24 7.79
C THR A 106 4.89 11.39 9.15
N ALA A 107 3.75 10.72 9.35
CA ALA A 107 3.05 10.73 10.64
C ALA A 107 3.86 10.04 11.74
N ILE A 108 4.55 8.94 11.43
CA ILE A 108 5.46 8.25 12.36
C ILE A 108 6.62 9.17 12.76
N LEU A 109 7.27 9.83 11.79
CA LEU A 109 8.34 10.79 12.08
C LEU A 109 7.87 11.96 12.94
N CYS A 110 6.68 12.50 12.65
CA CYS A 110 6.04 13.51 13.49
C CYS A 110 5.80 12.98 14.90
N LEU A 111 5.23 11.78 15.06
CA LEU A 111 4.98 11.18 16.36
C LEU A 111 6.27 11.01 17.17
N ILE A 112 7.35 10.54 16.54
CA ILE A 112 8.67 10.44 17.19
C ILE A 112 9.14 11.82 17.64
N GLY A 113 9.06 12.84 16.78
CA GLY A 113 9.42 14.22 17.15
C GLY A 113 8.61 14.74 18.33
N LEU A 114 7.30 14.45 18.36
CA LEU A 114 6.43 14.85 19.46
C LEU A 114 6.80 14.16 20.78
N LEU A 115 7.12 12.86 20.74
CA LEU A 115 7.56 12.12 21.92
C LEU A 115 8.91 12.62 22.47
N VAL A 116 9.79 13.12 21.61
CA VAL A 116 11.12 13.59 22.03
C VAL A 116 11.08 15.04 22.52
N TYR A 117 10.31 15.91 21.88
CA TYR A 117 10.41 17.37 22.08
C TYR A 117 9.21 18.01 22.77
N THR A 118 8.11 17.29 22.96
CA THR A 118 6.84 17.89 23.41
C THR A 118 6.13 17.03 24.45
N ASN A 119 5.05 17.57 25.04
CA ASN A 119 4.29 16.93 26.11
C ASN A 119 3.39 15.80 25.59
N ASP A 120 3.01 14.88 26.49
CA ASP A 120 2.21 13.68 26.18
C ASP A 120 0.91 13.95 25.43
N GLY A 121 0.25 15.10 25.63
CA GLY A 121 -1.03 15.42 24.98
C GLY A 121 -0.95 15.76 23.48
N THR A 122 0.24 15.87 22.92
CA THR A 122 0.45 16.38 21.56
C THR A 122 0.36 15.31 20.47
N TRP A 123 0.31 14.02 20.83
CA TRP A 123 0.26 12.89 19.88
C TRP A 123 -0.84 13.03 18.83
N ILE A 124 -1.95 13.71 19.15
CA ILE A 124 -3.07 13.96 18.25
C ILE A 124 -2.66 14.76 16.99
N TYR A 125 -1.59 15.56 17.07
CA TYR A 125 -1.06 16.27 15.91
C TYR A 125 -0.49 15.33 14.84
N ALA A 126 -0.02 14.13 15.21
CA ALA A 126 0.42 13.14 14.24
C ALA A 126 -0.75 12.67 13.35
N LEU A 127 -1.97 12.55 13.90
CA LEU A 127 -3.17 12.26 13.12
C LEU A 127 -3.51 13.40 12.14
N GLY A 128 -3.38 14.64 12.60
CA GLY A 128 -3.54 15.82 11.74
C GLY A 128 -2.53 15.85 10.59
N VAL A 129 -1.26 15.56 10.89
CA VAL A 129 -0.18 15.46 9.90
C VAL A 129 -0.46 14.33 8.91
N LEU A 130 -0.91 13.16 9.36
CA LEU A 130 -1.28 12.05 8.48
C LEU A 130 -2.35 12.48 7.47
N ALA A 131 -3.43 13.09 7.97
CA ALA A 131 -4.55 13.55 7.15
C ALA A 131 -4.12 14.63 6.15
N LEU A 132 -3.40 15.66 6.60
CA LEU A 132 -2.93 16.75 5.75
C LEU A 132 -1.93 16.28 4.70
N THR A 133 -1.00 15.41 5.07
CA THR A 133 -0.02 14.84 4.13
C THR A 133 -0.74 13.99 3.07
N ARG A 134 -1.77 13.24 3.48
CA ARG A 134 -2.60 12.47 2.55
C ARG A 134 -3.39 13.36 1.59
N VAL A 135 -3.94 14.46 2.08
CA VAL A 135 -4.62 15.47 1.25
C VAL A 135 -3.63 16.11 0.28
N GLY A 136 -2.46 16.53 0.76
CA GLY A 136 -1.38 17.10 -0.07
C GLY A 136 -0.97 16.15 -1.19
N THR A 137 -0.66 14.90 -0.87
CA THR A 137 -0.27 13.87 -1.87
C THR A 137 -1.35 13.60 -2.91
N ALA A 138 -2.64 13.63 -2.52
CA ALA A 138 -3.74 13.54 -3.46
C ALA A 138 -3.81 14.76 -4.39
N LEU A 139 -3.69 15.96 -3.84
CA LEU A 139 -3.72 17.21 -4.61
C LEU A 139 -2.55 17.28 -5.61
N GLY A 140 -1.34 16.90 -5.17
CA GLY A 140 -0.16 16.86 -6.00
C GLY A 140 -0.30 15.84 -7.14
N GLY A 141 -0.74 14.63 -6.81
CA GLY A 141 -0.96 13.56 -7.79
C GLY A 141 -1.98 13.95 -8.86
N ARG A 142 -3.10 14.58 -8.46
CA ARG A 142 -4.13 15.07 -9.40
C ARG A 142 -3.62 16.15 -10.35
N ARG A 143 -2.68 16.99 -9.90
CA ARG A 143 -2.07 18.03 -10.75
C ARG A 143 -1.10 17.42 -11.76
N ARG A 144 -0.28 16.46 -11.32
CA ARG A 144 0.66 15.72 -12.17
C ARG A 144 -0.02 14.98 -13.33
N THR A 145 -1.25 14.50 -13.13
CA THR A 145 -2.00 13.77 -14.17
C THR A 145 -2.75 14.69 -15.15
N LYS A 146 -2.86 15.99 -14.86
CA LYS A 146 -3.60 16.97 -15.69
C LYS A 146 -2.69 17.84 -16.56
N GLY A 147 -1.41 17.92 -16.24
CA GLY A 147 -0.40 18.60 -17.06
C GLY A 147 0.38 17.60 -17.89
#